data_AF-A0A1T1C074-F1
#
_entry.id   AF-A0A1T1C074-F1
#
_cell.length_a   1.000
_cell.length_b   1.000
_cell.length_c   1.000
_cell.angle_alpha   90.00
_cell.angle_beta   90.00
_cell.angle_gamma   90.00
#
_symmetry.space_group_name_H-M   'P 1'
#
loop_
_entity.id
_entity.type
_entity.pdbx_description
1 polymer ?
#
loop_
_entity_poly.entity_id
_entity_poly.type
_entity_poly.pdbx_seq_one_letter_code
_entity_poly.pdbx_strand_id
1 'polypeptide(L)'
;MIQKLKYLLLLFFANSFLLFSATQSIDSISIYQEWSNYNTKINNYSKSVHFAKKALKYSQLSKNIEAQIEQNFLVGKLYFDLKNFTEASAYFEQSLQLSLGKASDLEK
;
A
#
# COMPACT_ATOMS: atom_id res chain seq x y z
N MET A 1 21.85 -23.63 38.08
CA MET A 1 21.00 -23.96 36.91
C MET A 1 20.04 -22.84 36.54
N ILE A 2 19.29 -22.29 37.50
CA ILE A 2 18.31 -21.20 37.30
C ILE A 2 18.90 -19.92 36.70
N GLN A 3 20.14 -19.56 37.05
CA GLN A 3 20.80 -18.35 36.54
C GLN A 3 21.09 -18.44 35.04
N LYS A 4 21.56 -19.59 34.55
CA LYS A 4 21.78 -19.84 33.12
C LYS A 4 20.47 -19.80 32.32
N LEU A 5 19.38 -20.28 32.90
CA LEU A 5 18.04 -20.23 32.27
C LEU A 5 17.52 -18.79 32.15
N LYS A 6 17.80 -17.93 33.14
CA LYS A 6 17.46 -16.49 33.07
C LYS A 6 18.22 -15.77 31.95
N TYR A 7 19.52 -16.04 31.77
CA TYR A 7 20.29 -15.46 30.68
C TYR A 7 19.83 -15.95 29.30
N LEU A 8 19.44 -17.23 29.20
CA LEU A 8 18.88 -17.80 27.97
C LEU A 8 17.55 -17.11 27.59
N LEU A 9 16.66 -16.89 28.57
CA LEU A 9 15.41 -16.16 28.36
C LEU A 9 15.67 -14.71 27.96
N LEU A 10 16.59 -14.02 28.63
CA LEU A 10 16.99 -12.65 28.29
C LEU A 10 17.54 -12.53 26.86
N LEU A 11 18.36 -13.49 26.44
CA LEU A 11 18.85 -13.58 25.06
C LEU A 11 17.73 -13.81 24.05
N PHE A 12 16.73 -14.62 24.38
CA PHE A 12 15.59 -14.87 23.50
C PHE A 12 14.72 -13.61 23.34
N PHE A 13 14.42 -12.90 24.43
CA PHE A 13 13.69 -11.63 24.38
C PHE A 13 14.47 -10.53 23.64
N ALA A 14 15.78 -10.42 23.84
CA ALA A 14 16.62 -9.45 23.13
C ALA A 14 16.67 -9.72 21.62
N ASN A 15 16.80 -10.98 21.20
CA ASN A 15 16.77 -11.34 19.78
C ASN A 15 15.42 -11.05 19.12
N SER A 16 14.33 -11.28 19.85
CA SER A 16 12.97 -11.04 19.33
C SER A 16 12.74 -9.54 19.08
N PHE A 17 13.25 -8.68 19.96
CA PHE A 17 13.17 -7.22 19.81
C PHE A 17 14.04 -6.70 18.66
N LEU A 18 15.23 -7.26 18.46
CA LEU A 18 16.12 -6.90 17.34
C LEU A 18 15.58 -7.36 15.99
N LEU A 19 14.90 -8.52 15.93
CA LEU A 19 14.20 -8.96 14.71
C LEU A 19 13.00 -8.05 14.38
N PHE A 20 12.31 -7.53 15.38
CA PHE A 20 11.19 -6.60 15.20
C PHE A 20 11.63 -5.22 14.68
N SER A 21 12.80 -4.72 15.09
CA SER A 21 13.36 -3.49 14.51
C SER A 21 13.99 -3.71 13.14
N ALA A 22 14.42 -4.94 12.82
CA ALA A 22 14.96 -5.33 11.51
C ALA A 22 13.87 -5.61 10.45
N THR A 23 12.61 -5.81 10.84
CA THR A 23 11.50 -5.66 9.91
C THR A 23 11.35 -4.18 9.60
N GLN A 24 12.13 -3.72 8.61
CA GLN A 24 11.86 -2.51 7.86
C GLN A 24 10.34 -2.41 7.70
N SER A 25 9.73 -1.30 8.11
CA SER A 25 8.27 -1.13 8.06
C SER A 25 7.82 -1.38 6.64
N ILE A 26 7.40 -2.61 6.34
CA ILE A 26 7.12 -3.01 4.97
C ILE A 26 5.96 -2.12 4.57
N ASP A 27 6.19 -1.24 3.60
CA ASP A 27 5.21 -0.22 3.24
C ASP A 27 3.94 -0.94 2.81
N SER A 28 2.88 -0.78 3.62
CA SER A 28 1.61 -1.46 3.40
C SER A 28 1.04 -1.09 2.03
N ILE A 29 1.35 0.09 1.50
CA ILE A 29 0.96 0.52 0.15
C ILE A 29 1.59 -0.42 -0.88
N SER A 30 2.91 -0.62 -0.83
CA SER A 30 3.66 -1.45 -1.77
C SER A 30 3.18 -2.90 -1.77
N ILE A 31 3.02 -3.51 -0.58
CA ILE A 31 2.56 -4.91 -0.48
C ILE A 31 1.19 -5.09 -1.16
N TYR A 32 0.25 -4.20 -0.86
CA TYR A 32 -1.08 -4.31 -1.42
C TYR A 32 -1.11 -4.00 -2.92
N GLN A 33 -0.25 -3.11 -3.42
CA GLN A 33 -0.06 -2.90 -4.84
C GLN A 33 0.52 -4.15 -5.53
N GLU A 34 1.51 -4.81 -4.95
CA GLU A 34 2.08 -6.06 -5.47
C GLU A 34 1.03 -7.16 -5.52
N TRP A 35 0.22 -7.32 -4.47
CA TRP A 35 -0.86 -8.29 -4.45
C TRP A 35 -1.95 -7.96 -5.47
N SER A 36 -2.27 -6.68 -5.67
CA SER A 36 -3.16 -6.24 -6.74
C SER A 36 -2.63 -6.68 -8.10
N ASN A 37 -1.38 -6.33 -8.41
CA ASN A 37 -0.71 -6.66 -9.66
C ASN A 37 -0.63 -8.17 -9.90
N TYR A 38 -0.30 -8.95 -8.87
CA TYR A 38 -0.30 -10.41 -8.96
C TYR A 38 -1.69 -10.95 -9.31
N ASN A 39 -2.74 -10.46 -8.64
CA ASN A 39 -4.11 -10.90 -8.91
C ASN A 39 -4.59 -10.48 -10.30
N THR A 40 -4.16 -9.32 -10.81
CA THR A 40 -4.40 -8.93 -12.21
C THR A 40 -3.76 -9.92 -13.19
N LYS A 41 -2.49 -10.31 -12.96
CA LYS A 41 -1.78 -11.27 -13.83
C LYS A 41 -2.45 -12.63 -13.91
N ILE A 42 -3.12 -13.07 -12.84
CA ILE A 42 -3.89 -14.32 -12.81
C ILE A 42 -5.38 -14.13 -13.11
N ASN A 43 -5.78 -12.98 -13.68
CA ASN A 43 -7.16 -12.62 -14.02
C ASN A 43 -8.15 -12.62 -12.84
N ASN A 44 -7.66 -12.56 -11.60
CA ASN A 44 -8.50 -12.42 -10.41
C ASN A 44 -8.78 -10.95 -10.11
N TYR A 45 -9.59 -10.33 -10.97
CA TYR A 45 -9.88 -8.90 -10.89
C TYR A 45 -10.60 -8.49 -9.59
N SER A 46 -11.41 -9.37 -8.99
CA SER A 46 -12.06 -9.11 -7.70
C SER A 46 -11.02 -8.87 -6.59
N LYS A 47 -10.04 -9.77 -6.47
CA LYS A 47 -8.94 -9.58 -5.50
C LYS A 47 -8.01 -8.44 -5.89
N SER A 48 -7.78 -8.23 -7.19
CA SER A 48 -6.97 -7.11 -7.66
C SER A 48 -7.53 -5.76 -7.19
N VAL A 49 -8.82 -5.51 -7.47
CA VAL A 49 -9.51 -4.28 -7.02
C VAL A 49 -9.49 -4.16 -5.49
N HIS A 50 -9.73 -5.27 -4.78
CA HIS A 50 -9.69 -5.28 -3.31
C HIS A 50 -8.33 -4.82 -2.76
N PHE A 51 -7.23 -5.36 -3.29
CA PHE A 51 -5.90 -4.98 -2.82
C PHE A 51 -5.49 -3.58 -3.27
N ALA A 52 -5.82 -3.16 -4.49
CA ALA A 52 -5.58 -1.78 -4.93
C ALA A 52 -6.29 -0.75 -4.02
N LYS A 53 -7.53 -1.02 -3.61
CA LYS A 53 -8.26 -0.16 -2.66
C LYS A 53 -7.64 -0.16 -1.26
N LYS A 54 -7.02 -1.26 -0.83
CA LYS A 54 -6.26 -1.27 0.43
C LYS A 54 -5.03 -0.38 0.31
N ALA A 55 -4.24 -0.50 -0.76
CA ALA A 55 -3.09 0.37 -0.98
C ALA A 55 -3.51 1.86 -0.97
N LEU A 56 -4.61 2.20 -1.64
CA LEU A 56 -5.19 3.55 -1.60
C LEU A 56 -5.52 3.99 -0.18
N LYS A 57 -6.21 3.16 0.60
CA LYS A 57 -6.53 3.47 2.01
C LYS A 57 -5.27 3.76 2.84
N TYR A 58 -4.21 2.97 2.68
CA TYR A 58 -2.96 3.20 3.39
C TYR A 58 -2.25 4.48 2.94
N SER A 59 -2.28 4.80 1.65
CA SER A 59 -1.73 6.06 1.12
C SER A 59 -2.44 7.30 1.68
N GLN A 60 -3.75 7.20 1.93
CA GLN A 60 -4.54 8.24 2.59
C GLN A 60 -4.18 8.36 4.08
N LEU A 61 -4.07 7.23 4.78
CA LEU A 61 -3.69 7.20 6.20
C LEU A 61 -2.28 7.77 6.44
N SER A 62 -1.34 7.50 5.54
CA SER A 62 0.02 8.05 5.60
C SER A 62 0.14 9.46 5.05
N LYS A 63 -0.96 10.03 4.50
CA LYS A 63 -0.98 11.33 3.80
C LYS A 63 0.05 11.43 2.67
N ASN A 64 0.44 10.30 2.08
CA ASN A 64 1.35 10.27 0.95
C ASN A 64 0.56 10.59 -0.33
N ILE A 65 0.66 11.84 -0.79
CA ILE A 65 -0.08 12.34 -1.97
C ILE A 65 0.37 11.63 -3.25
N GLU A 66 1.66 11.34 -3.40
CA GLU A 66 2.19 10.63 -4.58
C GLU A 66 1.59 9.22 -4.68
N ALA A 67 1.62 8.48 -3.57
CA ALA A 67 1.00 7.18 -3.51
C ALA A 67 -0.52 7.26 -3.74
N GLN A 68 -1.21 8.29 -3.23
CA GLN A 68 -2.64 8.46 -3.50
C GLN A 68 -2.93 8.67 -4.98
N ILE A 69 -2.11 9.45 -5.71
CA ILE A 69 -2.23 9.62 -7.15
C ILE A 69 -2.07 8.27 -7.85
N GLU A 70 -0.99 7.55 -7.57
CA GLU A 70 -0.71 6.25 -8.18
C GLU A 70 -1.81 5.22 -7.90
N GLN A 71 -2.29 5.14 -6.65
CA GLN A 71 -3.32 4.17 -6.29
C GLN A 71 -4.69 4.52 -6.85
N ASN A 72 -5.05 5.80 -6.95
CA ASN A 72 -6.27 6.20 -7.66
C ASN A 72 -6.21 5.80 -9.14
N PHE A 73 -5.08 6.06 -9.81
CA PHE A 73 -4.87 5.63 -11.19
C PHE A 73 -4.97 4.11 -11.34
N LEU A 74 -4.33 3.34 -10.45
CA LEU A 74 -4.38 1.88 -10.46
C LEU A 74 -5.82 1.35 -10.32
N VAL A 75 -6.60 1.87 -9.36
CA VAL A 75 -8.00 1.47 -9.17
C VAL A 75 -8.84 1.83 -10.40
N GLY A 76 -8.65 3.03 -10.96
CA GLY A 76 -9.32 3.46 -12.19
C GLY A 76 -9.01 2.54 -13.38
N LYS A 77 -7.74 2.17 -13.55
CA LYS A 77 -7.30 1.22 -14.58
C LYS A 77 -7.99 -0.15 -14.43
N LEU A 78 -8.08 -0.67 -13.21
CA LEU A 78 -8.73 -1.96 -12.97
C LEU A 78 -10.23 -1.93 -13.31
N TYR A 79 -10.92 -0.85 -12.96
CA TYR A 79 -12.32 -0.68 -13.37
C TYR A 79 -12.47 -0.49 -14.88
N PHE A 80 -11.53 0.20 -15.53
CA PHE A 80 -11.49 0.33 -16.98
C PHE A 80 -11.33 -1.04 -17.66
N ASP A 81 -10.39 -1.87 -17.20
CA ASP A 81 -10.17 -3.23 -17.70
C ASP A 81 -11.44 -4.11 -17.54
N LEU A 82 -12.22 -3.85 -16.47
CA LEU A 82 -13.52 -4.48 -16.22
C LEU A 82 -14.70 -3.88 -16.99
N LYS A 83 -14.47 -2.85 -17.81
CA LYS A 83 -15.49 -2.07 -18.54
C LYS A 83 -16.48 -1.31 -17.64
N ASN A 84 -16.13 -1.09 -16.38
CA ASN A 84 -16.88 -0.27 -15.43
C ASN A 84 -16.42 1.18 -15.56
N PHE A 85 -16.84 1.84 -16.64
CA PHE A 85 -16.30 3.14 -17.04
C PHE A 85 -16.68 4.28 -16.09
N THR A 86 -17.84 4.20 -15.44
CA THR A 86 -18.26 5.22 -14.47
C THR A 86 -17.31 5.27 -13.27
N GLU A 87 -17.01 4.12 -12.66
CA GLU A 87 -16.05 4.02 -11.57
C GLU A 87 -14.64 4.37 -12.04
N ALA A 88 -14.24 3.90 -13.23
CA ALA A 88 -12.94 4.22 -13.78
C ALA A 88 -12.73 5.74 -13.90
N SER A 89 -13.69 6.47 -14.48
CA SER A 89 -13.65 7.93 -14.62
C SER A 89 -13.50 8.60 -13.27
N ALA A 90 -14.31 8.21 -12.28
CA ALA A 90 -14.29 8.80 -10.94
C ALA A 90 -12.92 8.65 -10.25
N TYR A 91 -12.23 7.52 -10.43
CA TYR A 91 -10.89 7.32 -9.88
C TYR A 91 -9.80 8.05 -10.67
N PHE A 92 -9.90 8.11 -12.00
CA PHE A 92 -8.98 8.92 -12.81
C PHE A 92 -9.10 10.41 -12.52
N GLU A 93 -10.32 10.93 -12.33
CA GLU A 93 -10.56 12.32 -11.94
C GLU A 93 -9.92 12.64 -10.59
N GLN A 94 -10.07 11.77 -9.59
CA GLN A 94 -9.40 11.93 -8.29
C GLN A 94 -7.87 11.95 -8.43
N SER A 95 -7.30 11.04 -9.24
CA SER A 95 -5.86 11.02 -9.53
C SER A 95 -5.40 12.34 -10.16
N LEU A 96 -6.17 12.87 -11.12
CA LEU A 96 -5.85 14.10 -11.82
C LEU A 96 -5.94 15.32 -10.89
N GLN A 97 -7.02 15.42 -10.11
CA GLN A 97 -7.21 16.52 -9.15
C GLN A 97 -6.06 16.61 -8.14
N LEU A 98 -5.65 15.47 -7.58
CA LEU A 98 -4.49 15.41 -6.67
C LEU A 98 -3.19 15.83 -7.35
N SER A 99 -2.96 15.39 -8.59
CA SER A 99 -1.76 15.75 -9.37
C SER A 99 -1.70 17.26 -9.67
N LEU A 100 -2.83 17.88 -10.02
CA LEU A 100 -2.92 19.32 -10.28
C LEU A 100 -2.70 20.13 -8.99
N GLY A 101 -3.27 19.68 -7.87
CA GLY A 101 -3.01 20.29 -6.56
C GLY A 101 -1.53 20.26 -6.19
N LYS A 102 -0.88 19.10 -6.33
CA LYS A 102 0.56 18.94 -6.08
C LYS A 102 1.41 19.88 -6.95
N ALA A 103 1.11 20.01 -8.23
CA ALA A 103 1.87 20.90 -9.13
C ALA A 103 1.83 22.35 -8.66
N SER A 104 0.68 22.83 -8.17
CA SER A 104 0.52 24.20 -7.66
C SER A 104 1.26 24.50 -6.35
N ASP A 105 1.59 23.46 -5.57
CA ASP A 105 2.35 23.59 -4.32
C ASP A 105 3.87 23.66 -4.56
N LEU A 106 4.36 23.17 -5.71
CA LEU A 106 5.78 23.20 -6.08
C LEU A 106 6.22 24.55 -6.66
N GLU A 107 5.28 25.42 -7.03
CA GLU A 107 5.53 26.74 -7.63
C GLU A 107 5.56 27.88 -6.59
N LYS A 108 5.40 27.58 -5.29
CA LYS A 108 5.45 28.54 -4.17
C LYS A 108 6.75 28.42 -3.38
#